data_AF-A0A2M7PXR6-F1
#
_entry.id   AF-A0A2M7PXR6-F1
#
_cell.length_a   1.000
_cell.length_b   1.000
_cell.length_c   1.000
_cell.angle_alpha   90.00
_cell.angle_beta   90.00
_cell.angle_gamma   90.00
#
_symmetry.space_group_name_H-M   'P 1'
#
loop_
_entity.id
_entity.type
_entity.pdbx_description
1 polymer ?
#
loop_
_entity_poly.entity_id
_entity_poly.type
_entity_poly.pdbx_seq_one_letter_code
_entity_poly.pdbx_strand_id
1 'polypeptide(L)'
;MGPRELERLIASYDPLSQAEGAFLKIVLIIYTAYLDRMHTTDQDDFDGLMQQAALLVQGGQNVFERKSGRGDLSVLKHIAIDEFQDFSELFHQLISSIRKHNTNAHFFCVGDDWQAINGFAGSNLKFFQQFEDYFESAIKLQISTNYRSKKRIVEAGNALMYDKGKPARSSKSDSGNVLLGDLGKFQPKSFEDARFSGDAISPSVRRIINSVLKNGCNVVLLSRRNTIPWYVSFQNDRKRTDKGLDQFKESICVDLPEEMAKKVSISTVHKYKGLEKDVVIILDAIQRSYPLIHPDWVFTRALGDHPETIVAEERRLFYVALTRAVDTLFVITEKQSESSFLNDMQGFKFQSVQWVNYSPPATVESHKVVKVGNQEHKKPATVHIKDQLKGTGYRWSATDWPSWNKVVSWDSLSLEKIMGESWANTADGVEVRICSSNDNEITRYHINSGNWTEIKLA
;
A
#
# COMPACT_ATOMS: atom_id res chain seq x y z
N MET A 1 -19.69 22.79 -10.09
CA MET A 1 -20.08 23.07 -11.49
C MET A 1 -21.53 22.63 -11.66
N GLY A 2 -22.42 23.47 -12.18
CA GLY A 2 -23.83 23.08 -12.40
C GLY A 2 -24.07 22.37 -13.75
N PRO A 3 -25.25 21.76 -13.98
CA PRO A 3 -25.56 21.07 -15.24
C PRO A 3 -25.38 21.92 -16.50
N ARG A 4 -25.75 23.21 -16.47
CA ARG A 4 -25.58 24.14 -17.60
C ARG A 4 -24.11 24.42 -17.93
N GLU A 5 -23.26 24.47 -16.90
CA GLU A 5 -21.82 24.67 -17.10
C GLU A 5 -21.20 23.41 -17.68
N LEU A 6 -21.61 22.23 -17.19
CA LEU A 6 -21.18 20.94 -17.73
C LEU A 6 -21.64 20.78 -19.19
N GLU A 7 -22.85 21.16 -19.53
CA GLU A 7 -23.36 21.15 -20.90
C GLU A 7 -22.52 22.02 -21.83
N ARG A 8 -22.18 23.26 -21.42
CA ARG A 8 -21.29 24.14 -22.20
C ARG A 8 -19.90 23.55 -22.37
N LEU A 9 -19.35 22.97 -21.30
CA LEU A 9 -18.05 22.31 -21.34
C LEU A 9 -18.06 21.17 -22.36
N ILE A 10 -19.06 20.29 -22.30
CA ILE A 10 -19.22 19.17 -23.23
C ILE A 10 -19.39 19.66 -24.68
N ALA A 11 -20.16 20.73 -24.90
CA ALA A 11 -20.38 21.29 -26.23
C ALA A 11 -19.09 21.87 -26.87
N SER A 12 -18.17 22.36 -26.05
CA SER A 12 -16.88 22.92 -26.50
C SER A 12 -15.74 21.90 -26.53
N TYR A 13 -15.95 20.69 -26.00
CA TYR A 13 -14.93 19.67 -25.83
C TYR A 13 -14.90 18.70 -27.02
N ASP A 14 -13.70 18.38 -27.51
CA ASP A 14 -13.49 17.42 -28.59
C ASP A 14 -13.11 16.04 -28.01
N PRO A 15 -14.02 15.04 -28.05
CA PRO A 15 -13.75 13.71 -27.51
C PRO A 15 -12.75 12.95 -28.39
N LEU A 16 -11.84 12.20 -27.76
CA LEU A 16 -10.90 11.31 -28.46
C LEU A 16 -11.58 10.11 -29.10
N SER A 17 -12.77 9.73 -28.62
CA SER A 17 -13.51 8.58 -29.11
C SER A 17 -15.02 8.76 -28.99
N GLN A 18 -15.76 7.97 -29.76
CA GLN A 18 -17.22 7.90 -29.64
C GLN A 18 -17.66 7.46 -28.23
N ALA A 19 -16.89 6.58 -27.57
CA ALA A 19 -17.18 6.12 -26.22
C ALA A 19 -17.06 7.24 -25.19
N GLU A 20 -16.02 8.07 -25.27
CA GLU A 20 -15.85 9.25 -24.41
C GLU A 20 -17.00 10.26 -24.62
N GLY A 21 -17.34 10.57 -25.87
CA GLY A 21 -18.46 11.46 -26.19
C GLY A 21 -19.81 10.93 -25.69
N ALA A 22 -20.04 9.62 -25.78
CA ALA A 22 -21.25 8.98 -25.23
C ALA A 22 -21.26 9.02 -23.69
N PHE A 23 -20.12 8.76 -23.05
CA PHE A 23 -19.96 8.84 -21.60
C PHE A 23 -20.33 10.23 -21.08
N LEU A 24 -19.78 11.30 -21.66
CA LEU A 24 -20.07 12.67 -21.25
C LEU A 24 -21.56 13.02 -21.33
N LYS A 25 -22.25 12.58 -22.39
CA LYS A 25 -23.71 12.77 -22.54
C LYS A 25 -24.49 12.02 -21.47
N ILE A 26 -24.11 10.78 -21.17
CA ILE A 26 -24.74 9.98 -20.12
C ILE A 26 -24.53 10.64 -18.74
N VAL A 27 -23.31 11.11 -18.46
CA VAL A 27 -22.98 11.81 -17.21
C VAL A 27 -23.84 13.06 -17.04
N LEU A 28 -24.01 13.88 -18.09
CA LEU A 28 -24.87 15.08 -18.01
C LEU A 28 -26.32 14.72 -17.65
N ILE A 29 -26.88 13.69 -18.28
CA ILE A 29 -28.25 13.22 -18.01
C ILE A 29 -28.37 12.72 -16.56
N ILE A 30 -27.46 11.85 -16.13
CA ILE A 30 -27.48 11.29 -14.78
C ILE A 30 -27.28 12.37 -13.73
N TYR A 31 -26.33 13.28 -13.95
CA TYR A 31 -26.03 14.35 -13.00
C TYR A 31 -27.21 15.32 -12.84
N THR A 32 -27.89 15.67 -13.94
CA THR A 32 -29.10 16.50 -13.89
C THR A 32 -30.21 15.80 -13.10
N ALA A 33 -30.50 14.54 -13.43
CA ALA A 33 -31.52 13.76 -12.73
C ALA A 33 -31.20 13.54 -11.24
N TYR A 34 -29.90 13.39 -10.91
CA TYR A 34 -29.43 13.31 -9.53
C TYR A 34 -29.76 14.59 -8.76
N LEU A 35 -29.39 15.76 -9.27
CA LEU A 35 -29.67 17.04 -8.62
C LEU A 35 -31.18 17.32 -8.52
N ASP A 36 -31.95 17.01 -9.55
CA ASP A 36 -33.42 17.13 -9.52
C ASP A 36 -34.03 16.24 -8.44
N ARG A 37 -33.51 15.02 -8.27
CA ARG A 37 -33.94 14.12 -7.19
C ARG A 37 -33.61 14.71 -5.81
N MET A 38 -32.38 15.17 -5.60
CA MET A 38 -31.96 15.75 -4.32
C MET A 38 -32.86 16.92 -3.93
N HIS A 39 -33.13 17.83 -4.87
CA HIS A 39 -34.02 18.97 -4.68
C HIS A 39 -35.47 18.55 -4.39
N THR A 40 -36.02 17.57 -5.11
CA THR A 40 -37.42 17.13 -4.91
C THR A 40 -37.64 16.35 -3.62
N THR A 41 -36.60 15.71 -3.08
CA THR A 41 -36.68 14.98 -1.81
C THR A 41 -36.27 15.81 -0.59
N ASP A 42 -35.88 17.08 -0.76
CA ASP A 42 -35.34 17.94 0.31
C ASP A 42 -34.15 17.25 1.03
N GLN A 43 -33.26 16.66 0.23
CA GLN A 43 -32.05 15.99 0.70
C GLN A 43 -30.82 16.71 0.17
N ASP A 44 -29.73 16.65 0.92
CA ASP A 44 -28.42 17.17 0.54
C ASP A 44 -27.32 16.12 0.75
N ASP A 45 -26.27 16.24 -0.05
CA ASP A 45 -24.99 15.57 0.15
C ASP A 45 -23.95 16.56 0.71
N PHE A 46 -22.74 16.09 0.98
CA PHE A 46 -21.70 16.94 1.58
C PHE A 46 -21.31 18.11 0.67
N ASP A 47 -21.24 17.89 -0.65
CA ASP A 47 -20.90 18.93 -1.62
C ASP A 47 -22.02 19.96 -1.78
N GLY A 48 -23.28 19.50 -1.79
CA GLY A 48 -24.48 20.33 -1.78
C GLY A 48 -24.55 21.23 -0.56
N LEU A 49 -24.29 20.71 0.64
CA LEU A 49 -24.22 21.53 1.86
C LEU A 49 -23.17 22.64 1.77
N MET A 50 -21.98 22.32 1.23
CA MET A 50 -20.92 23.31 1.01
C MET A 50 -21.30 24.37 -0.02
N GLN A 51 -21.93 23.95 -1.12
CA GLN A 51 -22.40 24.85 -2.17
C GLN A 51 -23.50 25.79 -1.65
N GLN A 52 -24.49 25.25 -0.92
CA GLN A 52 -25.54 26.04 -0.30
C GLN A 52 -24.97 27.04 0.70
N ALA A 53 -24.04 26.62 1.56
CA ALA A 53 -23.37 27.52 2.50
C ALA A 53 -22.67 28.67 1.76
N ALA A 54 -21.94 28.38 0.68
CA ALA A 54 -21.29 29.40 -0.13
C ALA A 54 -22.30 30.39 -0.75
N LEU A 55 -23.43 29.90 -1.26
CA LEU A 55 -24.51 30.71 -1.84
C LEU A 55 -25.21 31.59 -0.80
N LEU A 56 -25.52 31.06 0.39
CA LEU A 56 -26.14 31.82 1.48
C LEU A 56 -25.23 32.96 1.94
N VAL A 57 -23.95 32.67 2.16
CA VAL A 57 -22.97 33.70 2.54
C VAL A 57 -22.78 34.71 1.41
N GLN A 58 -22.74 34.26 0.15
CA GLN A 58 -22.68 35.16 -1.01
C GLN A 58 -23.90 36.09 -1.09
N GLY A 59 -25.09 35.60 -0.70
CA GLY A 59 -26.33 36.36 -0.61
C GLY A 59 -26.42 37.29 0.61
N GLY A 60 -25.36 37.38 1.44
CA GLY A 60 -25.28 38.24 2.60
C GLY A 60 -25.72 37.60 3.92
N GLN A 61 -26.06 36.31 3.93
CA GLN A 61 -26.38 35.59 5.15
C GLN A 61 -25.11 35.20 5.90
N ASN A 62 -24.72 36.03 6.87
CA ASN A 62 -23.50 35.82 7.67
C ASN A 62 -23.75 35.12 9.01
N VAL A 63 -25.01 34.98 9.40
CA VAL A 63 -25.44 34.40 10.67
C VAL A 63 -25.74 32.92 10.49
N PHE A 64 -25.23 32.09 11.40
CA PHE A 64 -25.48 30.65 11.41
C PHE A 64 -25.80 30.16 12.83
N GLU A 65 -26.56 29.07 12.92
CA GLU A 65 -26.90 28.40 14.17
C GLU A 65 -26.06 27.13 14.33
N ARG A 66 -25.62 26.85 15.56
CA ARG A 66 -24.91 25.62 15.94
C ARG A 66 -25.38 25.16 17.32
N LYS A 67 -25.02 23.94 17.72
CA LYS A 67 -25.40 23.38 19.03
C LYS A 67 -24.99 24.26 20.21
N SER A 68 -23.89 25.01 20.08
CA SER A 68 -23.38 25.93 21.10
C SER A 68 -23.94 27.35 21.00
N GLY A 69 -24.94 27.58 20.15
CA GLY A 69 -25.63 28.86 19.98
C GLY A 69 -25.43 29.46 18.60
N ARG A 70 -25.58 30.78 18.51
CA ARG A 70 -25.50 31.53 17.26
C ARG A 70 -24.07 32.00 16.96
N GLY A 71 -23.69 31.99 15.70
CA GLY A 71 -22.44 32.53 15.18
C GLY A 71 -22.69 33.59 14.11
N ASP A 72 -21.72 34.47 13.90
CA ASP A 72 -21.75 35.49 12.86
C ASP A 72 -20.37 35.58 12.19
N LEU A 73 -20.33 35.31 10.88
CA LEU A 73 -19.11 35.32 10.07
C LEU A 73 -18.55 36.73 9.90
N SER A 74 -19.39 37.78 10.00
CA SER A 74 -19.00 39.17 9.80
C SER A 74 -18.17 39.76 10.95
N VAL A 75 -18.20 39.13 12.13
CA VAL A 75 -17.47 39.58 13.32
C VAL A 75 -16.20 38.78 13.61
N LEU A 76 -15.91 37.75 12.80
CA LEU A 76 -14.71 36.94 12.96
C LEU A 76 -13.46 37.77 12.63
N LYS A 77 -12.54 37.89 13.58
CA LYS A 77 -11.29 38.63 13.38
C LYS A 77 -10.15 37.76 12.84
N HIS A 78 -10.16 36.48 13.19
CA HIS A 78 -9.09 35.54 12.84
C HIS A 78 -9.70 34.24 12.32
N ILE A 79 -9.27 33.82 11.14
CA ILE A 79 -9.69 32.58 10.50
C ILE A 79 -8.43 31.78 10.20
N ALA A 80 -8.27 30.64 10.89
CA ALA A 80 -7.18 29.72 10.65
C ALA A 80 -7.67 28.58 9.76
N ILE A 81 -6.87 28.23 8.76
CA ILE A 81 -7.16 27.16 7.83
C ILE A 81 -5.95 26.22 7.78
N ASP A 82 -6.18 24.96 8.14
CA ASP A 82 -5.18 23.90 8.05
C ASP A 82 -5.36 23.09 6.75
N GLU A 83 -4.33 22.35 6.34
CA GLU A 83 -4.31 21.51 5.14
C GLU A 83 -4.78 22.26 3.86
N PHE A 84 -4.33 23.51 3.68
CA PHE A 84 -4.77 24.39 2.58
C PHE A 84 -4.54 23.81 1.18
N GLN A 85 -3.67 22.82 1.04
CA GLN A 85 -3.42 22.12 -0.23
C GLN A 85 -4.59 21.20 -0.66
N ASP A 86 -5.51 20.85 0.24
CA ASP A 86 -6.70 20.03 -0.03
C ASP A 86 -7.93 20.90 -0.36
N PHE A 87 -7.72 22.15 -0.79
CA PHE A 87 -8.80 23.08 -1.08
C PHE A 87 -9.58 22.71 -2.35
N SER A 88 -10.90 22.57 -2.23
CA SER A 88 -11.79 22.43 -3.37
C SER A 88 -12.32 23.78 -3.86
N GLU A 89 -12.90 23.79 -5.06
CA GLU A 89 -13.55 24.98 -5.63
C GLU A 89 -14.69 25.49 -4.74
N LEU A 90 -15.49 24.58 -4.17
CA LEU A 90 -16.60 24.94 -3.27
C LEU A 90 -16.10 25.62 -1.99
N PHE A 91 -15.00 25.10 -1.42
CA PHE A 91 -14.41 25.70 -0.24
C PHE A 91 -13.83 27.09 -0.54
N HIS A 92 -13.15 27.23 -1.69
CA HIS A 92 -12.67 28.52 -2.15
C HIS A 92 -13.81 29.55 -2.31
N GLN A 93 -14.93 29.15 -2.91
CA GLN A 93 -16.11 30.03 -3.06
C GLN A 93 -16.64 30.49 -1.70
N LEU A 94 -16.77 29.59 -0.72
CA LEU A 94 -17.19 29.95 0.62
C LEU A 94 -16.25 30.98 1.27
N ILE A 95 -14.94 30.72 1.25
CA ILE A 95 -13.94 31.63 1.83
C ILE A 95 -13.93 32.99 1.11
N SER A 96 -14.03 32.99 -0.21
CA SER A 96 -14.13 34.22 -1.01
C SER A 96 -15.39 35.02 -0.65
N SER A 97 -16.52 34.36 -0.43
CA SER A 97 -17.76 34.99 0.02
C SER A 97 -17.63 35.57 1.44
N ILE A 98 -16.99 34.86 2.37
CA ILE A 98 -16.72 35.36 3.73
C ILE A 98 -15.85 36.63 3.66
N ARG A 99 -14.78 36.61 2.87
CA ARG A 99 -13.86 37.76 2.73
C ARG A 99 -14.52 39.00 2.17
N LYS A 100 -15.44 38.85 1.21
CA LYS A 100 -16.21 39.97 0.65
C LYS A 100 -17.09 40.65 1.70
N HIS A 101 -17.65 39.88 2.64
CA HIS A 101 -18.55 40.40 3.68
C HIS A 101 -17.81 40.80 4.98
N ASN A 102 -16.60 40.31 5.18
CA ASN A 102 -15.77 40.61 6.33
C ASN A 102 -14.35 41.00 5.91
N THR A 103 -14.16 42.27 5.58
CA THR A 103 -12.87 42.83 5.17
C THR A 103 -11.87 42.99 6.31
N ASN A 104 -12.31 42.81 7.57
CA ASN A 104 -11.47 42.91 8.76
C ASN A 104 -10.92 41.55 9.24
N ALA A 105 -11.31 40.44 8.59
CA ALA A 105 -10.84 39.12 8.96
C ALA A 105 -9.40 38.88 8.48
N HIS A 106 -8.53 38.44 9.40
CA HIS A 106 -7.18 37.99 9.10
C HIS A 106 -7.15 36.47 8.88
N PHE A 107 -6.56 36.05 7.77
CA PHE A 107 -6.45 34.64 7.39
C PHE A 107 -5.05 34.11 7.69
N PHE A 108 -4.99 32.95 8.32
CA PHE A 108 -3.77 32.19 8.55
C PHE A 108 -3.91 30.80 7.96
N CYS A 109 -3.28 30.56 6.81
CA CYS A 109 -3.39 29.31 6.07
C CYS A 109 -2.10 28.51 6.19
N VAL A 110 -2.22 27.21 6.51
CA VAL A 110 -1.10 26.26 6.61
C VAL A 110 -1.34 25.12 5.63
N GLY A 111 -0.30 24.65 4.96
CA GLY A 111 -0.38 23.48 4.10
C GLY A 111 0.96 23.10 3.47
N ASP A 112 0.96 21.97 2.77
CA ASP A 112 2.13 21.36 2.12
C ASP A 112 1.74 20.83 0.74
N ASP A 113 2.21 21.47 -0.34
CA ASP A 113 1.90 21.09 -1.71
C ASP A 113 2.44 19.70 -2.09
N TRP A 114 3.50 19.23 -1.43
CA TRP A 114 4.03 17.88 -1.62
C TRP A 114 3.12 16.81 -1.01
N GLN A 115 2.16 17.18 -0.17
CA GLN A 115 1.15 16.30 0.42
C GLN A 115 -0.26 16.46 -0.17
N ALA A 116 -0.43 17.24 -1.24
CA ALA A 116 -1.70 17.32 -1.95
C ALA A 116 -1.94 16.05 -2.78
N ILE A 117 -2.75 15.15 -2.23
CA ILE A 117 -3.06 13.83 -2.80
C ILE A 117 -4.57 13.58 -2.87
N ASN A 118 -5.38 14.62 -2.64
CA ASN A 118 -6.84 14.55 -2.60
C ASN A 118 -7.49 15.15 -3.85
N GLY A 119 -6.77 15.19 -4.98
CA GLY A 119 -7.28 15.69 -6.25
C GLY A 119 -8.48 14.89 -6.75
N PHE A 120 -8.43 13.57 -6.59
CA PHE A 120 -9.55 12.67 -6.87
C PHE A 120 -10.84 12.98 -6.09
N ALA A 121 -10.74 13.69 -4.94
CA ALA A 121 -11.86 14.12 -4.12
C ALA A 121 -12.28 15.57 -4.41
N GLY A 122 -11.77 16.18 -5.49
CA GLY A 122 -12.12 17.54 -5.91
C GLY A 122 -11.21 18.65 -5.37
N SER A 123 -10.11 18.31 -4.69
CA SER A 123 -9.10 19.30 -4.29
C SER A 123 -8.34 19.82 -5.51
N ASN A 124 -8.01 21.11 -5.53
CA ASN A 124 -7.26 21.72 -6.62
C ASN A 124 -6.05 22.48 -6.08
N LEU A 125 -4.86 21.97 -6.42
CA LEU A 125 -3.58 22.54 -5.97
C LEU A 125 -3.38 23.99 -6.43
N LYS A 126 -4.08 24.44 -7.49
CA LYS A 126 -4.00 25.81 -7.98
C LYS A 126 -4.21 26.83 -6.85
N PHE A 127 -5.12 26.55 -5.91
CA PHE A 127 -5.43 27.47 -4.81
C PHE A 127 -4.21 27.68 -3.91
N PHE A 128 -3.46 26.61 -3.66
CA PHE A 128 -2.22 26.68 -2.88
C PHE A 128 -1.10 27.37 -3.66
N GLN A 129 -0.93 27.04 -4.94
CA GLN A 129 0.15 27.59 -5.78
C GLN A 129 -0.04 29.08 -6.07
N GLN A 130 -1.28 29.49 -6.35
CA GLN A 130 -1.67 30.85 -6.72
C GLN A 130 -2.24 31.63 -5.52
N PHE A 131 -1.75 31.37 -4.31
CA PHE A 131 -2.30 31.95 -3.08
C PHE A 131 -2.42 33.47 -3.13
N GLU A 132 -1.41 34.15 -3.68
CA GLU A 132 -1.35 35.62 -3.78
C GLU A 132 -2.40 36.21 -4.73
N ASP A 133 -2.86 35.43 -5.73
CA ASP A 133 -3.92 35.84 -6.64
C ASP A 133 -5.29 35.88 -5.93
N TYR A 134 -5.43 35.10 -4.86
CA TYR A 134 -6.66 35.00 -4.08
C TYR A 134 -6.62 35.87 -2.83
N PHE A 135 -5.47 36.02 -2.17
CA PHE A 135 -5.31 36.77 -0.93
C PHE A 135 -4.39 37.99 -1.12
N GLU A 136 -5.00 39.17 -1.22
CA GLU A 136 -4.29 40.44 -1.31
C GLU A 136 -3.39 40.67 -0.08
N SER A 137 -2.20 41.24 -0.31
CA SER A 137 -1.21 41.54 0.74
C SER A 137 -0.78 40.33 1.58
N ALA A 138 -0.81 39.13 1.01
CA ALA A 138 -0.35 37.91 1.64
C ALA A 138 1.15 37.91 1.98
N ILE A 139 1.50 37.32 3.12
CA ILE A 139 2.90 37.03 3.49
C ILE A 139 3.07 35.52 3.51
N LYS A 140 3.96 35.00 2.66
CA LYS A 140 4.29 33.57 2.62
C LYS A 140 5.51 33.28 3.49
N LEU A 141 5.31 32.49 4.55
CA LEU A 141 6.38 31.97 5.39
C LEU A 141 6.59 30.49 5.11
N GLN A 142 7.82 30.01 5.29
CA GLN A 142 8.16 28.63 5.00
C GLN A 142 8.92 27.97 6.14
N ILE A 143 8.41 26.80 6.56
CA ILE A 143 9.01 25.98 7.61
C ILE A 143 9.67 24.77 6.94
N SER A 144 11.00 24.80 6.82
CA SER A 144 11.74 23.68 6.21
C SER A 144 12.24 22.66 7.23
N THR A 145 12.18 22.96 8.53
CA THR A 145 12.73 22.06 9.56
C THR A 145 11.75 20.93 9.89
N ASN A 146 12.18 19.69 9.69
CA ASN A 146 11.44 18.48 10.02
C ASN A 146 11.84 17.97 11.41
N TYR A 147 10.85 17.83 12.30
CA TYR A 147 11.03 17.29 13.66
C TYR A 147 10.51 15.86 13.82
N ARG A 148 9.79 15.35 12.82
CA ARG A 148 9.15 14.04 12.83
C ARG A 148 10.15 12.92 12.53
N SER A 149 10.76 12.96 11.35
CA SER A 149 11.47 11.82 10.77
C SER A 149 12.99 11.93 10.93
N LYS A 150 13.65 10.79 11.03
CA LYS A 150 15.12 10.70 11.00
C LYS A 150 15.68 11.16 9.65
N LYS A 151 16.98 11.52 9.66
CA LYS A 151 17.63 12.22 8.55
C LYS A 151 17.48 11.54 7.19
N ARG A 152 17.72 10.22 7.09
CA ARG A 152 17.65 9.50 5.81
C ARG A 152 16.24 9.42 5.23
N ILE A 153 15.21 9.43 6.06
CA ILE A 153 13.81 9.44 5.60
C ILE A 153 13.49 10.81 4.98
N VAL A 154 13.94 11.90 5.61
CA VAL A 154 13.81 13.25 5.05
C VAL A 154 14.58 13.38 3.73
N GLU A 155 15.80 12.83 3.66
CA GLU A 155 16.61 12.78 2.44
C GLU A 155 15.91 11.98 1.32
N ALA A 156 15.27 10.85 1.64
CA ALA A 156 14.49 10.07 0.68
C ALA A 156 13.32 10.89 0.10
N GLY A 157 12.55 11.56 0.96
CA GLY A 157 11.46 12.43 0.50
C GLY A 157 11.96 13.57 -0.39
N ASN A 158 13.06 14.23 0.01
CA ASN A 158 13.67 15.30 -0.78
C ASN A 158 14.20 14.82 -2.14
N ALA A 159 14.79 13.61 -2.19
CA ALA A 159 15.31 13.05 -3.44
C ALA A 159 14.19 12.72 -4.43
N LEU A 160 13.04 12.24 -3.93
CA LEU A 160 11.85 12.00 -4.76
C LEU A 160 11.26 13.30 -5.32
N MET A 161 11.29 14.37 -4.52
CA MET A 161 10.76 15.69 -4.85
C MET A 161 11.84 16.66 -5.34
N TYR A 162 12.95 16.13 -5.87
CA TYR A 162 14.05 16.95 -6.38
C TYR A 162 13.55 17.92 -7.46
N ASP A 163 13.94 19.18 -7.34
CA ASP A 163 13.55 20.27 -8.26
C ASP A 163 12.01 20.48 -8.35
N LYS A 164 11.27 20.10 -7.31
CA LYS A 164 9.81 20.34 -7.19
C LYS A 164 9.44 21.27 -6.04
N GLY A 165 10.43 21.89 -5.39
CA GLY A 165 10.21 22.80 -4.27
C GLY A 165 11.44 22.86 -3.36
N LYS A 166 11.31 23.58 -2.26
CA LYS A 166 12.41 23.71 -1.29
C LYS A 166 12.51 22.45 -0.44
N PRO A 167 13.70 21.86 -0.29
CA PRO A 167 13.87 20.64 0.49
C PRO A 167 13.67 20.89 1.99
N ALA A 168 13.15 19.86 2.67
CA ALA A 168 13.10 19.81 4.11
C ALA A 168 14.49 19.53 4.71
N ARG A 169 14.70 19.94 5.96
CA ARG A 169 15.94 19.72 6.72
C ARG A 169 15.59 19.00 8.01
N SER A 170 16.16 17.82 8.24
CA SER A 170 15.93 17.12 9.51
C SER A 170 16.58 17.89 10.67
N SER A 171 15.86 18.02 11.77
CA SER A 171 16.40 18.49 13.06
C SER A 171 17.12 17.38 13.84
N LYS A 172 16.88 16.11 13.49
CA LYS A 172 17.44 14.95 14.18
C LYS A 172 18.85 14.66 13.64
N SER A 173 19.79 14.41 14.54
CA SER A 173 21.15 13.96 14.20
C SER A 173 21.19 12.50 13.76
N ASP A 174 20.29 11.68 14.32
CA ASP A 174 20.22 10.26 14.02
C ASP A 174 19.80 10.00 12.57
N SER A 175 20.55 9.11 11.94
CA SER A 175 20.38 8.77 10.52
C SER A 175 19.03 8.11 10.22
N GLY A 176 18.57 7.20 11.10
CA GLY A 176 17.46 6.29 10.78
C GLY A 176 17.81 5.33 9.63
N ASN A 177 16.84 4.50 9.23
CA ASN A 177 17.05 3.47 8.20
C ASN A 177 16.06 3.64 7.04
N VAL A 178 16.57 3.49 5.80
CA VAL A 178 15.75 3.44 4.59
C VAL A 178 16.24 2.27 3.75
N LEU A 179 15.44 1.21 3.73
CA LEU A 179 15.80 -0.11 3.27
C LEU A 179 14.95 -0.52 2.07
N LEU A 180 15.58 -1.00 0.99
CA LEU A 180 14.91 -1.55 -0.18
C LEU A 180 14.90 -3.08 -0.12
N GLY A 181 13.70 -3.65 -0.01
CA GLY A 181 13.45 -5.09 -0.02
C GLY A 181 13.09 -5.55 -1.43
N ASP A 182 14.07 -6.04 -2.18
CA ASP A 182 13.85 -6.67 -3.49
C ASP A 182 13.41 -8.12 -3.30
N LEU A 183 12.16 -8.42 -3.66
CA LEU A 183 11.58 -9.75 -3.57
C LEU A 183 12.27 -10.76 -4.49
N GLY A 184 12.89 -10.32 -5.59
CA GLY A 184 13.67 -11.20 -6.48
C GLY A 184 14.96 -11.74 -5.84
N LYS A 185 15.40 -11.14 -4.72
CA LYS A 185 16.51 -11.62 -3.89
C LYS A 185 16.04 -12.33 -2.62
N PHE A 186 14.74 -12.41 -2.39
CA PHE A 186 14.18 -13.09 -1.25
C PHE A 186 13.91 -14.55 -1.60
N GLN A 187 14.35 -15.46 -0.73
CA GLN A 187 14.06 -16.88 -0.85
C GLN A 187 13.22 -17.32 0.36
N PRO A 188 11.93 -17.61 0.16
CA PRO A 188 11.11 -18.24 1.18
C PRO A 188 11.71 -19.59 1.60
N LYS A 189 11.57 -19.94 2.89
CA LYS A 189 11.86 -21.31 3.34
C LYS A 189 10.74 -22.26 2.90
N SER A 190 11.02 -23.56 2.84
CA SER A 190 10.05 -24.55 2.34
C SER A 190 8.69 -24.52 3.10
N PHE A 191 8.71 -24.26 4.41
CA PHE A 191 7.47 -24.14 5.20
C PHE A 191 6.70 -22.84 4.93
N GLU A 192 7.40 -21.76 4.62
CA GLU A 192 6.78 -20.49 4.23
C GLU A 192 6.14 -20.64 2.86
N ASP A 193 6.84 -21.28 1.92
CA ASP A 193 6.35 -21.56 0.57
C ASP A 193 5.08 -22.44 0.59
N ALA A 194 5.06 -23.47 1.43
CA ALA A 194 3.87 -24.31 1.60
C ALA A 194 2.67 -23.53 2.15
N ARG A 195 2.91 -22.63 3.10
CA ARG A 195 1.87 -21.83 3.76
C ARG A 195 1.33 -20.71 2.89
N PHE A 196 2.23 -19.96 2.24
CA PHE A 196 1.91 -18.78 1.44
C PHE A 196 1.83 -19.08 -0.06
N SER A 197 1.83 -20.37 -0.42
CA SER A 197 1.55 -20.84 -1.77
C SER A 197 2.43 -20.24 -2.86
N GLY A 198 3.72 -20.06 -2.56
CA GLY A 198 4.66 -19.49 -3.51
C GLY A 198 4.76 -17.97 -3.50
N ASP A 199 3.97 -17.25 -2.70
CA ASP A 199 4.12 -15.79 -2.62
C ASP A 199 5.34 -15.39 -1.77
N ALA A 200 6.16 -14.49 -2.31
CA ALA A 200 7.37 -14.01 -1.65
C ALA A 200 7.10 -12.85 -0.68
N ILE A 201 6.00 -12.12 -0.83
CA ILE A 201 5.72 -10.92 -0.03
C ILE A 201 5.35 -11.28 1.41
N SER A 202 4.49 -12.28 1.60
CA SER A 202 3.90 -12.64 2.88
C SER A 202 5.00 -13.09 3.83
N PRO A 203 5.87 -14.05 3.44
CA PRO A 203 7.00 -14.44 4.29
C PRO A 203 8.04 -13.33 4.48
N SER A 204 8.35 -12.53 3.46
CA SER A 204 9.35 -11.45 3.61
C SER A 204 8.86 -10.36 4.57
N VAL A 205 7.63 -9.88 4.41
CA VAL A 205 7.00 -8.89 5.30
C VAL A 205 6.84 -9.47 6.71
N ARG A 206 6.42 -10.73 6.85
CA ARG A 206 6.30 -11.40 8.15
C ARG A 206 7.64 -11.47 8.89
N ARG A 207 8.74 -11.74 8.19
CA ARG A 207 10.10 -11.74 8.79
C ARG A 207 10.54 -10.33 9.22
N ILE A 208 10.22 -9.30 8.43
CA ILE A 208 10.49 -7.90 8.82
C ILE A 208 9.68 -7.54 10.07
N ILE A 209 8.37 -7.81 10.08
CA ILE A 209 7.50 -7.55 11.23
C ILE A 209 8.02 -8.25 12.48
N ASN A 210 8.41 -9.53 12.38
CA ASN A 210 8.98 -10.28 13.49
C ASN A 210 10.21 -9.58 14.10
N SER A 211 11.11 -9.09 13.25
CA SER A 211 12.31 -8.35 13.69
C SER A 211 11.95 -7.01 14.34
N VAL A 212 11.05 -6.24 13.72
CA VAL A 212 10.59 -4.93 14.22
C VAL A 212 9.90 -5.04 15.56
N LEU A 213 9.03 -6.04 15.73
CA LEU A 213 8.28 -6.24 16.97
C LEU A 213 9.18 -6.73 18.13
N LYS A 214 10.24 -7.50 17.84
CA LYS A 214 11.25 -7.87 18.85
C LYS A 214 11.99 -6.64 19.40
N ASN A 215 12.13 -5.60 18.59
CA ASN A 215 12.70 -4.32 19.02
C ASN A 215 11.67 -3.40 19.70
N GLY A 216 10.43 -3.86 19.89
CA GLY A 216 9.38 -3.14 20.60
C GLY A 216 8.65 -2.06 19.79
N CYS A 217 9.08 -1.80 18.56
CA CYS A 217 8.55 -0.75 17.69
C CYS A 217 7.15 -1.05 17.15
N ASN A 218 6.39 -0.01 16.85
CA ASN A 218 5.12 -0.15 16.14
C ASN A 218 5.34 -0.08 14.63
N VAL A 219 4.53 -0.82 13.86
CA VAL A 219 4.70 -0.91 12.41
C VAL A 219 3.39 -0.69 11.67
N VAL A 220 3.46 0.03 10.56
CA VAL A 220 2.36 0.14 9.59
C VAL A 220 2.80 -0.37 8.23
N LEU A 221 1.91 -1.13 7.60
CA LEU A 221 2.02 -1.56 6.23
C LEU A 221 1.19 -0.63 5.35
N LEU A 222 1.80 -0.04 4.33
CA LEU A 222 1.14 0.87 3.41
C LEU A 222 1.08 0.26 2.02
N SER A 223 -0.11 0.33 1.40
CA SER A 223 -0.36 -0.08 0.02
C SER A 223 -0.95 1.07 -0.79
N ARG A 224 -0.72 1.09 -2.10
CA ARG A 224 -1.43 2.04 -2.99
C ARG A 224 -2.93 1.78 -3.01
N ARG A 225 -3.36 0.52 -2.90
CA ARG A 225 -4.75 0.07 -3.10
C ARG A 225 -5.29 -0.67 -1.86
N ASN A 226 -6.61 -0.78 -1.76
CA ASN A 226 -7.29 -1.57 -0.72
C ASN A 226 -7.11 -3.10 -0.88
N THR A 227 -6.35 -3.51 -1.89
CA THR A 227 -5.95 -4.89 -2.14
C THR A 227 -4.45 -4.94 -2.35
N ILE A 228 -3.87 -6.08 -2.02
CA ILE A 228 -2.49 -6.39 -2.33
C ILE A 228 -2.43 -6.92 -3.78
N PRO A 229 -1.41 -6.55 -4.59
CA PRO A 229 -1.23 -7.09 -5.94
C PRO A 229 -1.19 -8.63 -6.00
N TRP A 230 -1.35 -9.16 -7.22
CA TRP A 230 -1.66 -10.56 -7.60
C TRP A 230 -0.71 -11.67 -7.12
N TYR A 231 0.31 -11.36 -6.30
CA TYR A 231 1.22 -12.37 -5.78
C TYR A 231 0.61 -13.18 -4.62
N VAL A 232 -0.38 -12.67 -3.86
CA VAL A 232 -0.94 -13.41 -2.72
C VAL A 232 -2.03 -14.39 -3.16
N SER A 233 -1.72 -15.69 -3.10
CA SER A 233 -2.71 -16.75 -3.26
C SER A 233 -3.39 -17.00 -1.90
N PHE A 234 -4.61 -16.49 -1.71
CA PHE A 234 -5.44 -16.91 -0.59
C PHE A 234 -5.95 -18.32 -0.88
N GLN A 235 -5.40 -19.35 -0.21
CA GLN A 235 -6.00 -20.69 -0.24
C GLN A 235 -7.33 -20.65 0.52
N ASN A 236 -8.42 -20.29 -0.17
CA ASN A 236 -9.79 -20.79 -0.04
C ASN A 236 -10.79 -19.76 -0.59
N ASP A 237 -11.62 -20.24 -1.52
CA ASP A 237 -12.86 -19.61 -2.00
C ASP A 237 -13.85 -19.31 -0.86
N ARG A 238 -13.67 -18.18 -0.17
CA ARG A 238 -14.73 -17.59 0.65
C ARG A 238 -14.86 -16.11 0.34
N LYS A 239 -15.77 -15.83 -0.60
CA LYS A 239 -16.42 -14.53 -0.88
C LYS A 239 -15.45 -13.34 -0.93
N ARG A 240 -15.13 -12.88 -2.15
CA ARG A 240 -14.68 -11.50 -2.44
C ARG A 240 -15.62 -10.51 -1.73
N THR A 241 -15.27 -10.16 -0.51
CA THR A 241 -15.87 -9.11 0.30
C THR A 241 -14.70 -8.19 0.63
N ASP A 242 -14.91 -6.89 0.51
CA ASP A 242 -13.93 -5.79 0.54
C ASP A 242 -13.00 -5.72 1.77
N LYS A 243 -12.16 -6.74 2.01
CA LYS A 243 -11.21 -6.81 3.13
C LYS A 243 -9.81 -7.27 2.70
N GLY A 244 -9.36 -6.88 1.50
CA GLY A 244 -8.07 -7.36 0.96
C GLY A 244 -6.86 -7.08 1.85
N LEU A 245 -6.73 -5.85 2.38
CA LEU A 245 -5.63 -5.49 3.28
C LEU A 245 -5.77 -6.14 4.67
N ASP A 246 -6.96 -6.13 5.26
CA ASP A 246 -7.17 -6.70 6.59
C ASP A 246 -6.92 -8.21 6.59
N GLN A 247 -7.39 -8.92 5.56
CA GLN A 247 -7.11 -10.35 5.37
C GLN A 247 -5.61 -10.62 5.23
N PHE A 248 -4.88 -9.75 4.51
CA PHE A 248 -3.43 -9.86 4.41
C PHE A 248 -2.74 -9.64 5.76
N LYS A 249 -3.18 -8.65 6.54
CA LYS A 249 -2.66 -8.44 7.91
C LYS A 249 -2.95 -9.66 8.80
N GLU A 250 -4.15 -10.21 8.73
CA GLU A 250 -4.53 -11.40 9.49
C GLU A 250 -3.63 -12.60 9.14
N SER A 251 -3.36 -12.83 7.84
CA SER A 251 -2.56 -13.98 7.39
C SER A 251 -1.09 -13.92 7.85
N ILE A 252 -0.49 -12.72 7.87
CA ILE A 252 0.89 -12.52 8.33
C ILE A 252 1.01 -12.49 9.86
N CYS A 253 -0.06 -12.10 10.58
CA CYS A 253 -0.04 -11.94 12.04
C CYS A 253 -0.61 -13.13 12.83
N VAL A 254 -1.19 -14.15 12.19
CA VAL A 254 -1.95 -15.23 12.88
C VAL A 254 -1.19 -15.98 13.99
N ASP A 255 0.15 -16.07 13.94
CA ASP A 255 0.95 -16.73 15.00
C ASP A 255 1.63 -15.74 15.96
N LEU A 256 1.31 -14.46 15.84
CA LEU A 256 1.81 -13.45 16.76
C LEU A 256 0.93 -13.40 18.02
N PRO A 257 1.52 -13.24 19.21
CA PRO A 257 0.75 -12.92 20.41
C PRO A 257 -0.14 -11.70 20.18
N GLU A 258 -1.34 -11.68 20.77
CA GLU A 258 -2.35 -10.62 20.55
C GLU A 258 -1.78 -9.21 20.78
N GLU A 259 -0.99 -9.03 21.84
CA GLU A 259 -0.32 -7.77 22.18
C GLU A 259 0.69 -7.31 21.12
N MET A 260 1.37 -8.26 20.46
CA MET A 260 2.28 -7.96 19.35
C MET A 260 1.50 -7.64 18.07
N ALA A 261 0.41 -8.36 17.80
CA ALA A 261 -0.45 -8.13 16.64
C ALA A 261 -1.12 -6.73 16.68
N LYS A 262 -1.45 -6.21 17.88
CA LYS A 262 -1.99 -4.84 18.06
C LYS A 262 -1.01 -3.74 17.64
N LYS A 263 0.31 -4.01 17.66
CA LYS A 263 1.34 -3.05 17.20
C LYS A 263 1.46 -2.98 15.68
N VAL A 264 0.80 -3.87 14.94
CA VAL A 264 0.79 -3.93 13.48
C VAL A 264 -0.51 -3.31 12.95
N SER A 265 -0.40 -2.34 12.06
CA SER A 265 -1.53 -1.78 11.31
C SER A 265 -1.32 -1.89 9.81
N ILE A 266 -2.39 -1.89 9.02
CA ILE A 266 -2.32 -1.83 7.56
C ILE A 266 -3.31 -0.79 7.04
N SER A 267 -2.93 -0.05 6.00
CA SER A 267 -3.79 0.98 5.41
C SER A 267 -3.39 1.28 3.97
N THR A 268 -4.27 1.95 3.24
CA THR A 268 -3.84 2.65 2.04
C THR A 268 -3.11 3.94 2.41
N VAL A 269 -2.23 4.40 1.53
CA VAL A 269 -1.51 5.67 1.74
C VAL A 269 -2.48 6.85 1.89
N HIS A 270 -3.52 6.92 1.05
CA HIS A 270 -4.56 7.97 1.15
C HIS A 270 -5.21 8.01 2.53
N LYS A 271 -5.68 6.86 3.03
CA LYS A 271 -6.32 6.76 4.34
C LYS A 271 -5.36 7.01 5.51
N TYR A 272 -4.06 6.78 5.31
CA TYR A 272 -3.03 6.97 6.34
C TYR A 272 -2.40 8.38 6.33
N LYS A 273 -2.84 9.27 5.43
CA LYS A 273 -2.44 10.68 5.44
C LYS A 273 -2.71 11.29 6.82
N GLY A 274 -1.80 12.13 7.31
CA GLY A 274 -1.85 12.73 8.65
C GLY A 274 -1.38 11.85 9.81
N LEU A 275 -1.23 10.53 9.61
CA LEU A 275 -0.74 9.61 10.65
C LEU A 275 0.76 9.33 10.50
N GLU A 276 1.37 8.75 11.53
CA GLU A 276 2.79 8.36 11.53
C GLU A 276 3.04 7.11 12.36
N LYS A 277 4.18 6.45 12.11
CA LYS A 277 4.58 5.24 12.83
C LYS A 277 6.11 5.15 12.94
N ASP A 278 6.60 4.46 13.98
CA ASP A 278 8.03 4.20 14.18
C ASP A 278 8.64 3.56 12.93
N VAL A 279 7.96 2.51 12.43
CA VAL A 279 8.35 1.78 11.23
C VAL A 279 7.22 1.77 10.20
N VAL A 280 7.56 2.09 8.95
CA VAL A 280 6.66 1.96 7.79
C VAL A 280 7.21 0.94 6.81
N ILE A 281 6.35 0.09 6.28
CA ILE A 281 6.66 -0.82 5.18
C ILE A 281 5.73 -0.48 4.00
N ILE A 282 6.28 0.04 2.92
CA ILE A 282 5.56 0.22 1.65
C ILE A 282 5.59 -1.12 0.91
N LEU A 283 4.42 -1.70 0.66
CA LEU A 283 4.29 -3.08 0.18
C LEU A 283 4.48 -3.23 -1.34
N ASP A 284 4.25 -2.16 -2.10
CA ASP A 284 4.02 -2.25 -3.53
C ASP A 284 4.71 -1.13 -4.33
N ALA A 285 6.01 -0.89 -4.09
CA ALA A 285 6.80 0.07 -4.88
C ALA A 285 7.18 -0.49 -6.28
N ILE A 286 6.15 -0.73 -7.10
CA ILE A 286 6.22 -1.35 -8.43
C ILE A 286 5.52 -0.51 -9.50
N GLN A 287 5.83 -0.72 -10.79
CA GLN A 287 5.38 0.09 -11.94
C GLN A 287 3.85 0.21 -12.10
N ARG A 288 3.06 -0.69 -11.49
CA ARG A 288 1.58 -0.67 -11.54
C ARG A 288 0.90 -0.11 -10.27
N SER A 289 1.68 0.29 -9.29
CA SER A 289 1.21 0.92 -8.05
C SER A 289 1.75 2.32 -7.90
N TYR A 290 2.99 2.56 -8.33
CA TYR A 290 3.61 3.88 -8.31
C TYR A 290 4.35 4.13 -9.64
N PRO A 291 3.86 5.03 -10.51
CA PRO A 291 2.52 5.62 -10.51
C PRO A 291 1.42 4.62 -10.91
N LEU A 292 0.22 4.77 -10.34
CA LEU A 292 -0.98 4.14 -10.87
C LEU A 292 -1.72 5.09 -11.82
N ILE A 293 -1.68 4.77 -13.12
CA ILE A 293 -2.49 5.47 -14.14
C ILE A 293 -3.60 4.52 -14.58
N HIS A 294 -4.85 4.80 -14.19
CA HIS A 294 -5.99 3.97 -14.55
C HIS A 294 -6.45 4.25 -16.00
N PRO A 295 -6.68 3.25 -16.87
CA PRO A 295 -7.07 3.47 -18.28
C PRO A 295 -8.26 4.43 -18.47
N ASP A 296 -9.20 4.41 -17.54
CA ASP A 296 -10.41 5.25 -17.55
C ASP A 296 -10.14 6.74 -17.32
N TRP A 297 -8.90 7.17 -17.07
CA TRP A 297 -8.52 8.59 -16.99
C TRP A 297 -8.92 9.37 -18.25
N VAL A 298 -9.07 8.68 -19.39
CA VAL A 298 -9.59 9.27 -20.63
C VAL A 298 -10.95 9.93 -20.44
N PHE A 299 -11.80 9.40 -19.56
CA PHE A 299 -13.15 9.91 -19.33
C PHE A 299 -13.18 11.17 -18.45
N THR A 300 -12.09 11.48 -17.74
CA THR A 300 -11.97 12.67 -16.89
C THR A 300 -11.15 13.78 -17.54
N ARG A 301 -10.62 13.58 -18.76
CA ARG A 301 -9.93 14.62 -19.53
C ARG A 301 -10.72 15.91 -19.70
N ALA A 302 -12.03 15.80 -19.90
CA ALA A 302 -12.91 16.95 -20.03
C ALA A 302 -12.89 17.85 -18.77
N LEU A 303 -12.49 17.31 -17.62
CA LEU A 303 -12.35 18.01 -16.34
C LEU A 303 -10.91 18.54 -16.10
N GLY A 304 -10.00 18.37 -17.06
CA GLY A 304 -8.62 18.84 -16.99
C GLY A 304 -7.58 17.77 -16.60
N ASP A 305 -7.98 16.50 -16.49
CA ASP A 305 -7.04 15.42 -16.16
C ASP A 305 -6.12 15.07 -17.34
N HIS A 306 -4.83 15.00 -17.05
CA HIS A 306 -3.78 14.64 -18.01
C HIS A 306 -2.81 13.64 -17.37
N PRO A 307 -2.11 12.79 -18.16
CA PRO A 307 -1.20 11.79 -17.60
C PRO A 307 -0.11 12.41 -16.72
N GLU A 308 0.39 13.59 -17.09
CA GLU A 308 1.42 14.30 -16.32
C GLU A 308 0.92 14.76 -14.95
N THR A 309 -0.31 15.27 -14.87
CA THR A 309 -0.90 15.71 -13.59
C THR A 309 -1.19 14.52 -12.68
N ILE A 310 -1.67 13.41 -13.25
CA ILE A 310 -1.87 12.14 -12.53
C ILE A 310 -0.54 11.61 -11.99
N VAL A 311 0.52 11.58 -12.81
CA VAL A 311 1.86 11.14 -12.37
C VAL A 311 2.41 12.05 -11.27
N ALA A 312 2.19 13.37 -11.36
CA ALA A 312 2.60 14.31 -10.32
C ALA A 312 1.84 14.10 -8.99
N GLU A 313 0.55 13.78 -9.04
CA GLU A 313 -0.23 13.38 -7.85
C GLU A 313 0.25 12.04 -7.27
N GLU A 314 0.48 11.03 -8.10
CA GLU A 314 1.01 9.73 -7.66
C GLU A 314 2.42 9.86 -7.05
N ARG A 315 3.24 10.80 -7.54
CA ARG A 315 4.55 11.10 -6.93
C ARG A 315 4.39 11.70 -5.53
N ARG A 316 3.44 12.63 -5.35
CA ARG A 316 3.09 13.19 -4.02
C ARG A 316 2.53 12.11 -3.10
N LEU A 317 1.76 11.17 -3.63
CA LEU A 317 1.29 10.01 -2.88
C LEU A 317 2.45 9.13 -2.41
N PHE A 318 3.41 8.84 -3.28
CA PHE A 318 4.60 8.10 -2.89
C PHE A 318 5.44 8.88 -1.85
N TYR A 319 5.57 10.20 -2.00
CA TYR A 319 6.19 11.08 -1.00
C TYR A 319 5.49 10.98 0.36
N VAL A 320 4.15 11.04 0.39
CA VAL A 320 3.36 10.85 1.61
C VAL A 320 3.71 9.51 2.24
N ALA A 321 3.74 8.41 1.47
CA ALA A 321 4.08 7.08 1.95
C ALA A 321 5.47 7.01 2.61
N LEU A 322 6.51 7.56 1.96
CA LEU A 322 7.88 7.60 2.48
C LEU A 322 7.96 8.38 3.80
N THR A 323 7.22 9.48 3.91
CA THR A 323 7.29 10.43 5.04
C THR A 323 6.40 10.08 6.22
N ARG A 324 5.66 8.95 6.19
CA ARG A 324 4.92 8.44 7.36
C ARG A 324 5.83 7.78 8.40
N ALA A 325 7.08 7.48 8.03
CA ALA A 325 8.04 6.81 8.90
C ALA A 325 8.74 7.82 9.82
N VAL A 326 8.82 7.47 11.11
CA VAL A 326 9.59 8.24 12.09
C VAL A 326 11.05 7.78 12.11
N ASP A 327 11.30 6.47 12.22
CA ASP A 327 12.65 5.92 12.44
C ASP A 327 13.17 5.04 11.30
N THR A 328 12.36 4.07 10.87
CA THR A 328 12.77 3.10 9.85
C THR A 328 11.72 2.97 8.74
N LEU A 329 12.17 3.00 7.49
CA LEU A 329 11.35 2.83 6.30
C LEU A 329 11.83 1.61 5.52
N PHE A 330 10.92 0.67 5.25
CA PHE A 330 11.11 -0.41 4.30
C PHE A 330 10.30 -0.12 3.03
N VAL A 331 10.92 -0.29 1.87
CA VAL A 331 10.29 -0.17 0.57
C VAL A 331 10.41 -1.51 -0.13
N ILE A 332 9.29 -2.21 -0.30
CA ILE A 332 9.25 -3.52 -0.96
C ILE A 332 9.03 -3.31 -2.45
N THR A 333 9.88 -3.94 -3.25
CA THR A 333 9.84 -3.89 -4.71
C THR A 333 10.14 -5.26 -5.31
N GLU A 334 9.98 -5.39 -6.61
CA GLU A 334 10.28 -6.60 -7.36
C GLU A 334 11.14 -6.24 -8.57
N LYS A 335 12.33 -6.85 -8.65
CA LYS A 335 13.24 -6.65 -9.78
C LYS A 335 12.52 -6.87 -11.11
N GLN A 336 12.79 -6.02 -12.10
CA GLN A 336 12.10 -5.96 -13.41
C GLN A 336 10.69 -5.35 -13.41
N SER A 337 10.11 -5.06 -12.24
CA SER A 337 8.80 -4.42 -12.08
C SER A 337 8.87 -3.18 -11.19
N GLU A 338 10.07 -2.64 -10.96
CA GLU A 338 10.33 -1.53 -10.04
C GLU A 338 9.52 -0.28 -10.42
N SER A 339 9.05 0.45 -9.42
CA SER A 339 8.45 1.77 -9.64
C SER A 339 9.47 2.70 -10.29
N SER A 340 9.04 3.43 -11.33
CA SER A 340 9.89 4.46 -11.94
C SER A 340 10.33 5.52 -10.93
N PHE A 341 9.51 5.79 -9.91
CA PHE A 341 9.84 6.75 -8.86
C PHE A 341 11.06 6.37 -8.03
N LEU A 342 11.40 5.08 -7.90
CA LEU A 342 12.63 4.66 -7.22
C LEU A 342 13.87 5.08 -8.00
N ASN A 343 13.78 5.07 -9.33
CA ASN A 343 14.88 5.46 -10.23
C ASN A 343 15.01 6.98 -10.35
N ASP A 344 13.91 7.72 -10.17
CA ASP A 344 13.88 9.18 -10.21
C ASP A 344 14.50 9.85 -8.95
N MET A 345 14.77 9.09 -7.88
CA MET A 345 15.28 9.63 -6.62
C MET A 345 16.75 10.05 -6.73
N GLN A 346 16.98 11.31 -7.11
CA GLN A 346 18.29 11.82 -7.46
C GLN A 346 19.34 11.65 -6.35
N GLY A 347 20.38 10.87 -6.64
CA GLY A 347 21.53 10.67 -5.77
C GLY A 347 21.25 9.87 -4.49
N PHE A 348 19.99 9.50 -4.23
CA PHE A 348 19.64 8.74 -3.03
C PHE A 348 19.92 7.25 -3.23
N LYS A 349 20.72 6.67 -2.34
CA LYS A 349 21.03 5.25 -2.35
C LYS A 349 20.29 4.54 -1.23
N PHE A 350 19.39 3.64 -1.63
CA PHE A 350 18.76 2.71 -0.71
C PHE A 350 19.77 1.69 -0.18
N GLN A 351 19.63 1.34 1.10
CA GLN A 351 20.34 0.19 1.65
C GLN A 351 19.54 -1.07 1.30
N SER A 352 20.16 -2.09 0.71
CA SER A 352 19.44 -3.35 0.44
C SER A 352 19.16 -4.09 1.74
N VAL A 353 17.93 -4.60 1.88
CA VAL A 353 17.58 -5.52 2.97
C VAL A 353 18.47 -6.76 2.88
N GLN A 354 19.24 -7.01 3.93
CA GLN A 354 20.01 -8.24 4.08
C GLN A 354 19.09 -9.32 4.66
N TRP A 355 18.39 -10.06 3.79
CA TRP A 355 17.34 -11.02 4.18
C TRP A 355 17.80 -12.09 5.18
N VAL A 356 19.10 -12.41 5.20
CA VAL A 356 19.72 -13.32 6.17
C VAL A 356 19.55 -12.85 7.62
N ASN A 357 19.47 -11.53 7.85
CA ASN A 357 19.28 -10.94 9.18
C ASN A 357 17.82 -10.99 9.65
N TYR A 358 16.89 -11.42 8.80
CA TYR A 358 15.47 -11.48 9.09
C TYR A 358 15.01 -12.93 9.12
N SER A 359 14.99 -13.49 10.33
CA SER A 359 14.57 -14.87 10.57
C SER A 359 13.05 -15.00 10.70
N PRO A 360 12.47 -16.14 10.31
CA PRO A 360 11.07 -16.42 10.60
C PRO A 360 10.75 -16.39 12.12
N PRO A 361 9.49 -16.16 12.50
CA PRO A 361 8.99 -16.34 13.86
C PRO A 361 9.28 -17.74 14.43
N ALA A 362 9.58 -17.81 15.74
CA ALA A 362 10.01 -19.05 16.42
C ALA A 362 8.92 -20.12 16.54
N THR A 363 7.64 -19.77 16.40
CA THR A 363 6.48 -20.68 16.52
C THR A 363 6.40 -21.81 15.48
N VAL A 364 7.42 -21.95 14.62
CA VAL A 364 7.47 -22.93 13.52
C VAL A 364 8.29 -24.18 13.88
N GLU A 365 8.90 -24.27 15.06
CA GLU A 365 9.76 -25.42 15.44
C GLU A 365 9.03 -26.78 15.50
N SER A 366 7.70 -26.81 15.59
CA SER A 366 6.90 -28.03 15.57
C SER A 366 6.71 -28.67 14.18
N HIS A 367 7.13 -27.99 13.10
CA HIS A 367 6.97 -28.48 11.74
C HIS A 367 8.31 -28.95 11.16
N LYS A 368 8.26 -30.05 10.40
CA LYS A 368 9.39 -30.54 9.60
C LYS A 368 9.05 -30.50 8.12
N VAL A 369 10.09 -30.40 7.31
CA VAL A 369 10.00 -30.43 5.85
C VAL A 369 10.46 -31.79 5.37
N VAL A 370 9.57 -32.53 4.73
CA VAL A 370 9.86 -33.81 4.07
C VAL A 370 10.21 -33.50 2.62
N LYS A 371 11.44 -33.81 2.21
CA LYS A 371 11.92 -33.62 0.83
C LYS A 371 12.15 -34.98 0.18
N VAL A 372 11.55 -35.21 -0.98
CA VAL A 372 11.60 -36.48 -1.73
C VAL A 372 12.25 -36.22 -3.08
N GLY A 373 13.47 -36.69 -3.25
CA GLY A 373 14.29 -36.47 -4.44
C GLY A 373 14.88 -37.77 -4.99
N ASN A 374 15.71 -37.65 -6.02
CA ASN A 374 16.40 -38.80 -6.60
C ASN A 374 17.69 -39.09 -5.83
N GLN A 375 18.01 -40.37 -5.67
CA GLN A 375 19.37 -40.78 -5.28
C GLN A 375 20.37 -40.37 -6.38
N GLU A 376 21.62 -40.10 -6.02
CA GLU A 376 22.66 -39.50 -6.87
C GLU A 376 22.90 -40.26 -8.19
N HIS A 377 22.67 -41.58 -8.20
CA HIS A 377 22.87 -42.47 -9.36
C HIS A 377 21.60 -43.14 -9.90
N LYS A 378 20.41 -42.78 -9.42
CA LYS A 378 19.12 -43.39 -9.83
C LYS A 378 18.12 -42.36 -10.36
N LYS A 379 18.57 -41.51 -11.29
CA LYS A 379 17.68 -40.56 -11.99
C LYS A 379 17.10 -41.22 -13.26
N PRO A 380 15.79 -41.12 -13.55
CA PRO A 380 14.78 -40.27 -12.90
C PRO A 380 13.74 -41.06 -12.06
N ALA A 381 14.11 -41.56 -10.88
CA ALA A 381 13.21 -42.29 -9.98
C ALA A 381 11.91 -41.55 -9.59
N THR A 382 11.98 -40.26 -9.28
CA THR A 382 10.82 -39.47 -8.82
C THR A 382 9.76 -39.23 -9.89
N VAL A 383 10.05 -39.50 -11.17
CA VAL A 383 9.08 -39.35 -12.27
C VAL A 383 7.96 -40.39 -12.16
N HIS A 384 8.28 -41.61 -11.71
CA HIS A 384 7.32 -42.71 -11.60
C HIS A 384 6.30 -42.52 -10.46
N ILE A 385 6.65 -41.76 -9.42
CA ILE A 385 5.79 -41.48 -8.27
C ILE A 385 5.23 -40.06 -8.24
N LYS A 386 5.45 -39.28 -9.31
CA LYS A 386 5.09 -37.86 -9.41
C LYS A 386 3.61 -37.59 -9.10
N ASP A 387 2.69 -38.35 -9.69
CA ASP A 387 1.26 -38.10 -9.54
C ASP A 387 0.76 -38.47 -8.14
N GLN A 388 1.37 -39.49 -7.53
CA GLN A 388 1.11 -39.89 -6.14
C GLN A 388 1.63 -38.84 -5.15
N LEU A 389 2.82 -38.28 -5.39
CA LEU A 389 3.38 -37.17 -4.61
C LEU A 389 2.49 -35.92 -4.70
N LYS A 390 2.03 -35.56 -5.90
CA LYS A 390 1.05 -34.47 -6.06
C LYS A 390 -0.26 -34.75 -5.32
N GLY A 391 -0.79 -35.97 -5.45
CA GLY A 391 -2.05 -36.39 -4.79
C GLY A 391 -1.96 -36.40 -3.27
N THR A 392 -0.75 -36.53 -2.71
CA THR A 392 -0.49 -36.47 -1.26
C THR A 392 -0.03 -35.10 -0.78
N GLY A 393 -0.03 -34.08 -1.64
CA GLY A 393 0.21 -32.69 -1.29
C GLY A 393 1.66 -32.21 -1.37
N TYR A 394 2.58 -33.00 -1.96
CA TYR A 394 3.94 -32.53 -2.21
C TYR A 394 3.99 -31.56 -3.41
N ARG A 395 4.90 -30.59 -3.33
CA ARG A 395 5.16 -29.61 -4.40
C ARG A 395 6.60 -29.72 -4.88
N TRP A 396 6.81 -29.62 -6.18
CA TRP A 396 8.14 -29.67 -6.78
C TRP A 396 8.92 -28.38 -6.47
N SER A 397 10.19 -28.54 -6.10
CA SER A 397 11.13 -27.46 -5.81
C SER A 397 12.44 -27.69 -6.56
N ALA A 398 12.84 -26.73 -7.41
CA ALA A 398 14.06 -26.78 -8.21
C ALA A 398 15.22 -26.03 -7.51
N THR A 399 15.54 -26.44 -6.27
CA THR A 399 16.68 -25.91 -5.50
C THR A 399 17.98 -26.69 -5.82
N ASP A 400 19.06 -26.46 -5.06
CA ASP A 400 20.35 -27.15 -5.20
C ASP A 400 20.23 -28.68 -5.24
N TRP A 401 19.20 -29.23 -4.56
CA TRP A 401 18.77 -30.62 -4.72
C TRP A 401 17.31 -30.67 -5.17
N PRO A 402 17.04 -30.93 -6.46
CA PRO A 402 15.67 -30.96 -6.99
C PRO A 402 14.82 -32.04 -6.31
N SER A 403 13.77 -31.61 -5.60
CA SER A 403 12.97 -32.49 -4.75
C SER A 403 11.50 -32.06 -4.68
N TRP A 404 10.65 -33.00 -4.31
CA TRP A 404 9.27 -32.78 -3.92
C TRP A 404 9.19 -32.51 -2.42
N ASN A 405 8.61 -31.39 -2.02
CA ASN A 405 8.61 -30.94 -0.63
C ASN A 405 7.18 -30.95 -0.07
N LYS A 406 7.04 -31.42 1.18
CA LYS A 406 5.81 -31.35 1.97
C LYS A 406 6.15 -30.93 3.39
N VAL A 407 5.34 -30.03 3.95
CA VAL A 407 5.51 -29.55 5.31
C VAL A 407 4.50 -30.27 6.20
N VAL A 408 5.00 -30.86 7.28
CA VAL A 408 4.23 -31.75 8.15
C VAL A 408 4.42 -31.29 9.59
N SER A 409 3.31 -31.12 10.32
CA SER A 409 3.36 -30.98 11.78
C SER A 409 3.94 -32.26 12.36
N TRP A 410 5.04 -32.16 13.10
CA TRP A 410 5.83 -33.31 13.50
C TRP A 410 5.45 -33.82 14.89
N ASP A 411 4.97 -35.05 14.93
CA ASP A 411 4.67 -35.84 16.13
C ASP A 411 5.43 -37.19 16.07
N SER A 412 5.29 -38.01 17.11
CA SER A 412 5.95 -39.34 17.18
C SER A 412 5.48 -40.32 16.10
N LEU A 413 4.32 -40.10 15.48
CA LEU A 413 3.71 -40.98 14.47
C LEU A 413 3.91 -40.45 13.04
N SER A 414 4.55 -39.30 12.88
CA SER A 414 4.63 -38.61 11.59
C SER A 414 5.45 -39.39 10.56
N LEU A 415 6.52 -40.05 11.00
CA LEU A 415 7.33 -40.90 10.13
C LEU A 415 6.52 -42.09 9.59
N GLU A 416 5.76 -42.77 10.46
CA GLU A 416 4.91 -43.89 10.06
C GLU A 416 3.81 -43.44 9.07
N LYS A 417 3.21 -42.27 9.30
CA LYS A 417 2.23 -41.69 8.37
C LYS A 417 2.84 -41.45 6.98
N ILE A 418 4.08 -40.94 6.92
CA ILE A 418 4.80 -40.69 5.65
C ILE A 418 5.14 -42.02 4.97
N MET A 419 5.62 -43.00 5.72
CA MET A 419 5.92 -44.35 5.20
C MET A 419 4.67 -45.06 4.68
N GLY A 420 3.48 -44.71 5.19
CA GLY A 420 2.18 -45.20 4.71
C GLY A 420 1.60 -44.45 3.51
N GLU A 421 2.25 -43.41 2.99
CA GLU A 421 1.76 -42.68 1.82
C GLU A 421 1.82 -43.54 0.55
N SER A 422 0.90 -43.31 -0.39
CA SER A 422 0.73 -44.16 -1.57
C SER A 422 1.96 -44.28 -2.47
N TRP A 423 2.84 -43.28 -2.43
CA TRP A 423 4.10 -43.26 -3.18
C TRP A 423 5.23 -44.04 -2.49
N ALA A 424 5.19 -44.21 -1.16
CA ALA A 424 6.29 -44.76 -0.40
C ALA A 424 6.52 -46.26 -0.72
N ASN A 425 5.44 -47.02 -0.95
CA ASN A 425 5.50 -48.45 -1.26
C ASN A 425 5.95 -48.75 -2.69
N THR A 426 5.73 -47.82 -3.62
CA THR A 426 6.06 -47.96 -5.04
C THR A 426 7.37 -47.27 -5.40
N ALA A 427 7.97 -46.51 -4.48
CA ALA A 427 9.21 -45.79 -4.68
C ALA A 427 10.40 -46.75 -4.82
N ASP A 428 11.18 -46.56 -5.88
CA ASP A 428 12.47 -47.22 -6.09
C ASP A 428 13.52 -46.22 -6.56
N GLY A 429 14.68 -46.18 -5.90
CA GLY A 429 15.74 -45.21 -6.19
C GLY A 429 15.48 -43.80 -5.69
N VAL A 430 14.59 -43.65 -4.71
CA VAL A 430 14.19 -42.35 -4.13
C VAL A 430 14.98 -42.10 -2.85
N GLU A 431 15.31 -40.83 -2.60
CA GLU A 431 15.90 -40.37 -1.35
C GLU A 431 14.93 -39.44 -0.64
N VAL A 432 14.73 -39.65 0.66
CA VAL A 432 13.87 -38.84 1.51
C VAL A 432 14.72 -38.17 2.58
N ARG A 433 14.63 -36.85 2.65
CA ARG A 433 15.30 -36.04 3.69
C ARG A 433 14.25 -35.43 4.59
N ILE A 434 14.41 -35.63 5.89
CA ILE A 434 13.63 -34.94 6.91
C ILE A 434 14.46 -33.76 7.36
N CYS A 435 13.96 -32.56 7.10
CA CYS A 435 14.61 -31.33 7.50
C CYS A 435 13.82 -30.65 8.63
N SER A 436 14.53 -29.88 9.46
CA SER A 436 13.93 -28.92 10.38
C SER A 436 13.13 -27.85 9.64
N SER A 437 12.36 -27.05 10.36
CA SER A 437 11.72 -25.83 9.83
C SER A 437 12.71 -24.82 9.24
N ASN A 438 14.00 -24.93 9.57
CA ASN A 438 15.07 -24.12 9.00
C ASN A 438 15.74 -24.75 7.78
N ASP A 439 15.15 -25.79 7.19
CA ASP A 439 15.70 -26.56 6.07
C ASP A 439 17.01 -27.32 6.36
N ASN A 440 17.49 -27.32 7.61
CA ASN A 440 18.62 -28.15 8.04
C ASN A 440 18.20 -29.63 8.08
N GLU A 441 18.98 -30.49 7.45
CA GLU A 441 18.76 -31.93 7.42
C GLU A 441 18.92 -32.55 8.82
N ILE A 442 17.93 -33.34 9.24
CA ILE A 442 17.90 -34.06 10.52
C ILE A 442 18.18 -35.53 10.30
N THR A 443 17.54 -36.12 9.28
CA THR A 443 17.67 -37.54 8.94
C THR A 443 17.47 -37.76 7.45
N ARG A 444 18.12 -38.79 6.90
CA ARG A 444 18.02 -39.19 5.50
C ARG A 444 17.65 -40.67 5.38
N TYR A 445 16.84 -40.99 4.38
CA TYR A 445 16.46 -42.35 4.03
C TYR A 445 16.62 -42.60 2.54
N HIS A 446 17.08 -43.80 2.18
CA HIS A 446 17.02 -44.33 0.82
C HIS A 446 15.87 -45.32 0.71
N ILE A 447 15.06 -45.17 -0.32
CA ILE A 447 13.96 -46.07 -0.63
C ILE A 447 14.29 -46.83 -1.91
N ASN A 448 14.36 -48.15 -1.79
CA ASN A 448 14.56 -49.06 -2.91
C ASN A 448 13.49 -50.16 -2.87
N SER A 449 12.67 -50.23 -3.92
CA SER A 449 11.52 -51.15 -4.02
C SER A 449 10.62 -51.11 -2.77
N GLY A 450 10.30 -49.90 -2.29
CA GLY A 450 9.48 -49.67 -1.10
C GLY A 450 10.18 -49.84 0.25
N ASN A 451 11.43 -50.34 0.27
CA ASN A 451 12.17 -50.55 1.52
C ASN A 451 12.95 -49.31 1.93
N TRP A 452 12.69 -48.82 3.14
CA TRP A 452 13.34 -47.64 3.71
C TRP A 452 14.62 -48.04 4.45
N THR A 453 15.74 -47.42 4.09
CA THR A 453 17.04 -47.60 4.75
C THR A 453 17.52 -46.25 5.27
N GLU A 454 17.71 -46.12 6.57
CA GLU A 454 18.24 -44.89 7.18
C GLU A 454 19.74 -44.73 6.86
N ILE A 455 20.11 -43.52 6.42
CA ILE A 455 21.49 -43.14 6.15
C ILE A 455 21.95 -42.21 7.27
N LYS A 456 22.99 -42.62 8.01
CA LYS A 456 23.59 -41.78 9.03
C LYS A 456 24.22 -40.53 8.39
N LEU A 457 23.86 -39.36 8.92
CA LEU A 457 24.51 -38.11 8.58
C LEU A 457 25.91 -38.11 9.20
N ALA A 458 26.92 -37.70 8.42
CA ALA A 458 28.32 -37.64 8.84
C ALA A 458 28.61 -36.41 9.71
#